data_AF-A0A3D9UZC7-F1
#
_entry.id   AF-A0A3D9UZC7-F1
#
_cell.length_a   1.000
_cell.length_b   1.000
_cell.length_c   1.000
_cell.angle_alpha   90.00
_cell.angle_beta   90.00
_cell.angle_gamma   90.00
#
_symmetry.space_group_name_H-M   'P 1'
#
loop_
_entity.id
_entity.type
_entity.pdbx_description
1 polymer ?
#
loop_
_entity_poly.entity_id
_entity_poly.type
_entity_poly.pdbx_seq_one_letter_code
_entity_poly.pdbx_strand_id
1 'polypeptide(L)'
;MRAVVGDRIVVRSGSVDRPDRQGTVREVLGAGDHEHYRVVWDDGRESVLYPGPDAAIIPAQTRREQPPASTTGSAAEGTEGRTTPPAVSRTRPDDPVERIMSSPVATVEARDSLRTVAVSLADAAVGALVVMDDETPLGMISERDVVHAVAGGSDPDQVEALNLVGATTVWAQPTDSIRDVAAMMREAEVRHIPVRVQDAVVGVVSIRDVVQVLMENC
;
A
#
# COMPACT_ATOMS: atom_id res chain seq x y z
N MET A 1 8.28 -11.40 4.25
CA MET A 1 7.88 -11.60 5.66
C MET A 1 7.34 -13.02 5.77
N ARG A 2 7.68 -13.85 6.77
CA ARG A 2 7.17 -15.23 6.85
C ARG A 2 6.67 -15.54 8.26
N ALA A 3 5.39 -15.88 8.39
CA ALA A 3 4.76 -16.31 9.64
C ALA A 3 4.68 -17.84 9.69
N VAL A 4 4.71 -18.41 10.89
CA VAL A 4 4.44 -19.83 11.10
C VAL A 4 3.09 -20.02 11.80
N VAL A 5 2.55 -21.25 11.73
CA VAL A 5 1.35 -21.61 12.48
C VAL A 5 1.56 -21.32 13.98
N GLY A 6 0.62 -20.58 14.57
CA GLY A 6 0.68 -20.13 15.97
C GLY A 6 1.19 -18.70 16.16
N ASP A 7 1.76 -18.06 15.14
CA ASP A 7 2.09 -16.63 15.21
C ASP A 7 0.84 -15.77 15.25
N ARG A 8 0.94 -14.61 15.91
CA ARG A 8 -0.16 -13.64 15.99
C ARG A 8 0.06 -12.58 14.92
N ILE A 9 -0.94 -12.38 14.07
CA ILE A 9 -0.93 -11.31 13.07
C ILE A 9 -1.76 -10.15 13.61
N VAL A 10 -1.14 -8.97 13.60
CA VAL A 10 -1.80 -7.70 13.83
C VAL A 10 -1.90 -7.00 12.49
N VAL A 11 -3.12 -6.88 11.98
CA VAL A 11 -3.40 -6.03 10.82
C VAL A 11 -3.78 -4.67 11.35
N ARG A 12 -2.85 -3.72 11.24
CA ARG A 12 -3.12 -2.33 11.61
C ARG A 12 -4.08 -1.75 10.59
N SER A 13 -5.20 -1.25 11.06
CA SER A 13 -6.18 -0.61 10.18
C SER A 13 -5.66 0.79 9.83
N GLY A 14 -5.24 0.99 8.58
CA GLY A 14 -4.97 2.33 8.04
C GLY A 14 -6.23 3.18 7.84
N SER A 15 -7.38 2.78 8.41
CA SER A 15 -8.67 3.47 8.32
C SER A 15 -9.26 3.68 9.70
N VAL A 16 -9.65 4.92 9.99
CA VAL A 16 -10.13 5.43 11.30
C VAL A 16 -11.35 4.67 11.84
N ASP A 17 -12.09 3.95 10.99
CA ASP A 17 -13.36 3.31 11.34
C ASP A 17 -13.30 1.77 11.51
N ARG A 18 -12.11 1.15 11.46
CA ARG A 18 -11.97 -0.27 11.80
C ARG A 18 -10.94 -0.45 12.92
N PRO A 19 -11.29 -1.14 14.02
CA PRO A 19 -10.30 -1.47 15.03
C PRO A 19 -9.22 -2.36 14.41
N ASP A 20 -7.98 -2.21 14.89
CA ASP A 20 -6.90 -3.14 14.61
C ASP A 20 -7.39 -4.56 14.84
N ARG A 21 -7.20 -5.43 13.84
CA ARG A 21 -7.63 -6.82 13.95
C ARG A 21 -6.45 -7.68 14.27
N GLN A 22 -6.61 -8.47 15.33
CA GLN A 22 -5.62 -9.42 15.79
C GLN A 22 -6.17 -10.83 15.60
N GLY A 23 -5.30 -11.73 15.13
CA GLY A 23 -5.67 -13.11 14.93
C GLY A 23 -4.47 -14.04 14.95
N THR A 24 -4.72 -15.33 15.03
CA THR A 24 -3.68 -16.36 15.06
C THR A 24 -3.61 -17.06 13.72
N VAL A 25 -2.40 -17.25 13.20
CA VAL A 25 -2.17 -18.08 12.00
C VAL A 25 -2.53 -19.52 12.33
N ARG A 26 -3.59 -20.01 11.69
CA ARG A 26 -4.04 -21.40 11.81
C ARG A 26 -3.36 -22.28 10.78
N GLU A 27 -3.15 -21.75 9.58
CA GLU A 27 -2.57 -22.47 8.45
C GLU A 27 -1.75 -21.50 7.60
N VAL A 28 -0.58 -21.93 7.16
CA VAL A 28 0.21 -21.24 6.14
C VAL A 28 -0.19 -21.81 4.78
N LEU A 29 -0.67 -20.93 3.89
CA LEU A 29 -1.17 -21.23 2.56
C LEU A 29 -0.22 -20.62 1.52
N GLY A 30 -0.11 -21.26 0.35
CA GLY A 30 0.83 -20.84 -0.69
C GLY A 30 2.29 -21.21 -0.39
N ALA A 31 3.21 -20.77 -1.24
CA ALA A 31 4.65 -21.03 -1.12
C ALA A 31 5.46 -19.90 -1.78
N GLY A 32 6.69 -19.69 -1.31
CA GLY A 32 7.62 -18.72 -1.90
C GLY A 32 7.20 -17.28 -1.62
N ASP A 33 6.94 -16.50 -2.67
CA ASP A 33 6.59 -15.08 -2.59
C ASP A 33 5.08 -14.84 -2.41
N HIS A 34 4.26 -15.88 -2.57
CA HIS A 34 2.80 -15.82 -2.45
C HIS A 34 2.29 -16.48 -1.15
N GLU A 35 3.11 -16.49 -0.11
CA GLU A 35 2.73 -17.04 1.20
C GLU A 35 1.62 -16.17 1.82
N HIS A 36 0.47 -16.77 2.11
CA HIS A 36 -0.68 -16.14 2.72
C HIS A 36 -1.20 -17.01 3.85
N TYR A 37 -2.00 -16.45 4.75
CA TYR A 37 -2.30 -17.12 6.01
C TYR A 37 -3.80 -17.29 6.19
N ARG A 38 -4.24 -18.48 6.61
CA ARG A 38 -5.56 -18.65 7.21
C ARG A 38 -5.47 -18.16 8.64
N VAL A 39 -6.15 -17.07 8.95
CA VAL A 39 -6.12 -16.42 10.25
C VAL A 39 -7.47 -16.59 10.94
N VAL A 40 -7.43 -17.06 12.18
CA VAL A 40 -8.58 -17.01 13.09
C VAL A 40 -8.45 -15.74 13.92
N TRP A 41 -9.37 -14.81 13.72
CA TRP A 41 -9.41 -13.53 14.42
C TRP A 41 -9.90 -13.70 15.86
N ASP A 42 -9.52 -12.78 16.73
CA ASP A 42 -9.97 -12.77 18.13
C ASP A 42 -11.50 -12.60 18.26
N ASP A 43 -12.18 -12.08 17.23
CA ASP A 43 -13.64 -11.99 17.14
C ASP A 43 -14.31 -13.33 16.73
N GLY A 44 -13.52 -14.38 16.54
CA GLY A 44 -13.95 -15.73 16.17
C GLY A 44 -14.16 -15.95 14.67
N ARG A 45 -13.99 -14.93 13.82
CA ARG A 45 -14.09 -15.10 12.37
C ARG A 45 -12.83 -15.72 11.80
N GLU A 46 -12.98 -16.43 10.69
CA GLU A 46 -11.85 -17.00 9.94
C GLU A 46 -11.77 -16.32 8.56
N SER A 47 -10.57 -15.89 8.16
CA SER A 47 -10.34 -15.39 6.80
C SER A 47 -8.94 -15.72 6.28
N VAL A 48 -8.78 -15.68 4.96
CA VAL A 48 -7.48 -15.68 4.31
C VAL A 48 -6.91 -14.25 4.34
N LEU A 49 -5.65 -14.11 4.73
CA LEU A 49 -4.92 -12.86 4.81
C LEU A 49 -3.67 -12.92 3.91
N TYR A 50 -3.55 -11.95 3.02
CA TYR A 50 -2.34 -11.68 2.26
C TYR A 50 -1.56 -10.58 3.00
N PRO A 51 -0.36 -10.85 3.52
CA PRO A 51 0.38 -9.90 4.33
C PRO A 51 0.91 -8.74 3.47
N GLY A 52 0.24 -7.59 3.53
CA GLY A 52 0.77 -6.32 3.00
C GLY A 52 1.73 -5.64 3.99
N PRO A 53 2.32 -4.47 3.64
CA PRO A 53 3.25 -3.73 4.50
C PRO A 53 2.66 -3.29 5.86
N ASP A 54 1.33 -3.25 5.98
CA ASP A 54 0.61 -2.89 7.21
C ASP A 54 0.35 -4.08 8.16
N ALA A 55 0.74 -5.30 7.78
CA ALA A 55 0.62 -6.50 8.59
C ALA A 55 1.89 -6.70 9.43
N ALA A 56 1.76 -6.69 10.76
CA ALA A 56 2.83 -7.04 11.68
C ALA A 56 2.64 -8.48 12.19
N ILE A 57 3.67 -9.32 12.07
CA ILE A 57 3.70 -10.66 12.65
C ILE A 57 4.41 -10.59 14.00
N ILE A 58 3.75 -11.07 15.05
CA ILE A 58 4.32 -11.24 16.38
C ILE A 58 4.62 -12.74 16.58
N PRO A 59 5.90 -13.14 16.63
CA PRO A 59 6.28 -14.53 16.82
C PRO A 59 5.76 -15.09 18.14
N ALA A 60 5.28 -16.33 18.13
CA ALA A 60 4.76 -16.99 19.33
C ALA A 60 5.78 -17.11 20.50
N GLN A 61 7.08 -17.00 20.21
CA GLN A 61 8.17 -17.22 21.18
C GLN A 61 8.48 -16.02 22.10
N THR A 62 8.06 -14.79 21.76
CA THR A 62 8.37 -13.57 22.54
C THR A 62 7.62 -13.47 23.87
N ARG A 63 6.79 -14.47 24.24
CA ARG A 63 5.99 -14.44 25.49
C ARG A 63 6.75 -14.84 26.75
N ARG A 64 7.89 -15.53 26.68
CA ARG A 64 8.51 -16.08 27.91
C ARG A 64 9.45 -15.13 28.68
N GLU A 65 9.81 -13.97 28.13
CA GLU A 65 10.83 -13.11 28.74
C GLU A 65 10.36 -11.65 28.90
N GLN A 66 9.41 -11.40 29.80
CA GLN A 66 9.28 -10.08 30.44
C GLN A 66 8.93 -10.26 31.92
N PRO A 67 9.90 -10.09 32.85
CA PRO A 67 9.65 -9.79 34.25
C PRO A 67 9.41 -8.28 34.47
N PRO A 68 8.81 -7.86 35.60
CA PRO A 68 8.35 -6.49 35.80
C PRO A 68 9.49 -5.52 36.21
N ALA A 69 9.21 -4.24 36.00
CA ALA A 69 10.11 -3.09 36.16
C ALA A 69 10.77 -2.94 37.55
N SER A 70 11.99 -2.39 37.56
CA SER A 70 12.62 -1.80 38.75
C SER A 70 13.38 -0.51 38.43
N THR A 71 13.22 0.45 39.34
CA THR A 71 13.61 1.86 39.31
C THR A 71 15.09 2.11 39.67
N THR A 72 15.59 3.28 39.22
CA THR A 72 16.58 4.19 39.86
C THR A 72 18.05 4.13 39.41
N GLY A 73 18.63 5.29 39.04
CA GLY A 73 20.06 5.58 39.26
C GLY A 73 20.85 6.43 38.24
N SER A 74 20.59 7.74 38.20
CA SER A 74 21.49 8.92 37.99
C SER A 74 22.89 8.86 37.30
N ALA A 75 23.05 9.81 36.36
CA ALA A 75 24.19 10.72 36.06
C ALA A 75 25.51 10.24 35.43
N ALA A 76 25.83 10.78 34.24
CA ALA A 76 27.01 11.64 33.97
C ALA A 76 26.95 12.26 32.56
N GLU A 77 27.46 13.48 32.45
CA GLU A 77 27.43 14.40 31.32
C GLU A 77 28.30 13.98 30.12
N GLY A 78 27.86 14.38 28.93
CA GLY A 78 28.62 14.38 27.69
C GLY A 78 28.03 15.42 26.74
N THR A 79 28.62 16.61 26.74
CA THR A 79 28.28 17.72 25.84
C THR A 79 28.91 17.45 24.48
N GLU A 80 28.12 16.94 23.54
CA GLU A 80 28.43 17.02 22.12
C GLU A 80 27.22 17.56 21.37
N GLY A 81 27.49 18.55 20.52
CA GLY A 81 26.49 19.30 19.77
C GLY A 81 25.60 18.36 18.96
N ARG A 82 24.39 18.15 19.46
CA ARG A 82 23.28 17.68 18.63
C ARG A 82 22.96 18.80 17.65
N THR A 83 23.54 18.73 16.47
CA THR A 83 22.93 19.34 15.29
C THR A 83 21.57 18.69 15.17
N THR A 84 20.53 19.37 15.64
CA THR A 84 19.15 18.94 15.46
C THR A 84 18.99 18.66 13.96
N PRO A 85 18.62 17.43 13.54
CA PRO A 85 18.26 17.23 12.15
C PRO A 85 17.19 18.28 11.80
N PRO A 86 17.26 18.90 10.61
CA PRO A 86 16.30 19.93 10.26
C PRO A 86 14.91 19.36 10.52
N ALA A 87 14.11 20.08 11.32
CA ALA A 87 12.75 19.69 11.63
C ALA A 87 12.06 19.44 10.28
N VAL A 88 11.79 18.18 9.96
CA VAL A 88 11.14 17.80 8.70
C VAL A 88 9.81 18.55 8.72
N SER A 89 9.66 19.53 7.82
CA SER A 89 8.46 20.35 7.81
C SER A 89 7.27 19.43 7.58
N ARG A 90 6.28 19.46 8.49
CA ARG A 90 5.03 18.70 8.32
C ARG A 90 4.46 19.01 6.95
N THR A 91 4.22 17.96 6.16
CA THR A 91 3.62 18.09 4.84
C THR A 91 2.20 18.62 4.98
N ARG A 92 1.82 19.60 4.17
CA ARG A 92 0.53 20.29 4.18
C ARG A 92 -0.29 19.97 2.94
N PRO A 93 -1.61 20.18 2.95
CA PRO A 93 -2.45 19.95 1.77
C PRO A 93 -2.06 20.76 0.54
N ASP A 94 -1.46 21.94 0.73
CA ASP A 94 -1.04 22.82 -0.37
C ASP A 94 0.41 22.55 -0.82
N ASP A 95 1.10 21.60 -0.19
CA ASP A 95 2.43 21.16 -0.62
C ASP A 95 2.33 20.29 -1.89
N PRO A 96 3.41 20.18 -2.69
CA PRO A 96 3.41 19.40 -3.92
C PRO A 96 3.33 17.89 -3.66
N VAL A 97 2.65 17.18 -4.56
CA VAL A 97 2.38 15.74 -4.44
C VAL A 97 3.64 14.88 -4.53
N GLU A 98 4.72 15.38 -5.12
CA GLU A 98 6.02 14.69 -5.16
C GLU A 98 6.58 14.35 -3.76
N ARG A 99 6.12 15.04 -2.72
CA ARG A 99 6.49 14.77 -1.33
C ARG A 99 5.86 13.52 -0.74
N ILE A 100 4.78 13.02 -1.36
CA ILE A 100 3.98 11.89 -0.84
C ILE A 100 3.78 10.78 -1.87
N MET A 101 4.15 10.99 -3.13
CA MET A 101 4.05 9.95 -4.14
C MET A 101 5.00 8.79 -3.83
N SER A 102 4.57 7.58 -4.18
CA SER A 102 5.39 6.37 -4.08
C SER A 102 6.20 6.15 -5.36
N SER A 103 7.45 5.76 -5.19
CA SER A 103 8.35 5.29 -6.25
C SER A 103 9.27 4.17 -5.72
N PRO A 104 9.76 3.23 -6.56
CA PRO A 104 9.47 3.07 -7.99
C PRO A 104 8.02 2.67 -8.26
N VAL A 105 7.55 2.96 -9.47
CA VAL A 105 6.16 2.65 -9.89
C VAL A 105 6.06 1.18 -10.28
N ALA A 106 5.06 0.49 -9.74
CA ALA A 106 4.75 -0.88 -10.16
C ALA A 106 4.03 -0.86 -11.52
N THR A 107 4.51 -1.67 -12.45
CA THR A 107 4.08 -1.67 -13.85
C THR A 107 3.72 -3.07 -14.35
N VAL A 108 2.98 -3.11 -15.44
CA VAL A 108 2.70 -4.28 -16.29
C VAL A 108 2.77 -3.88 -17.76
N GLU A 109 3.04 -4.84 -18.63
CA GLU A 109 3.05 -4.62 -20.07
C GLU A 109 1.63 -4.60 -20.64
N ALA A 110 1.41 -3.83 -21.72
CA ALA A 110 0.10 -3.68 -22.37
C ALA A 110 -0.51 -5.03 -22.81
N ARG A 111 0.35 -6.00 -23.13
CA ARG A 111 -0.02 -7.36 -23.55
C ARG A 111 -0.13 -8.37 -22.40
N ASP A 112 0.17 -7.97 -21.17
CA ASP A 112 0.03 -8.87 -20.03
C ASP A 112 -1.44 -9.27 -19.84
N SER A 113 -1.67 -10.53 -19.46
CA SER A 113 -3.02 -11.03 -19.21
C SER A 113 -3.62 -10.40 -17.94
N LEU A 114 -4.95 -10.36 -17.85
CA LEU A 114 -5.68 -9.98 -16.63
C LEU A 114 -5.23 -10.83 -15.42
N ARG A 115 -4.88 -12.11 -15.61
CA ARG A 115 -4.25 -12.93 -14.56
C ARG A 115 -2.92 -12.35 -14.11
N THR A 116 -2.04 -12.00 -15.04
CA THR A 116 -0.75 -11.37 -14.74
C THR A 116 -0.96 -10.06 -13.97
N VAL A 117 -1.90 -9.21 -14.40
CA VAL A 117 -2.26 -7.98 -13.68
C VAL A 117 -2.67 -8.27 -12.24
N ALA A 118 -3.54 -9.26 -12.02
CA ALA A 118 -4.00 -9.63 -10.67
C ALA A 118 -2.87 -10.17 -9.78
N VAL A 119 -1.97 -10.98 -10.34
CA VAL A 119 -0.76 -11.47 -9.65
C VAL A 119 0.16 -10.31 -9.30
N SER A 120 0.44 -9.42 -10.25
CA SER A 120 1.31 -8.26 -10.03
C SER A 120 0.77 -7.31 -8.95
N LEU A 121 -0.54 -7.07 -8.90
CA LEU A 121 -1.18 -6.29 -7.82
C LEU A 121 -0.95 -6.95 -6.45
N ALA A 122 -1.14 -8.27 -6.38
CA ALA A 122 -0.98 -9.03 -5.15
C ALA A 122 0.48 -9.09 -4.68
N ASP A 123 1.41 -9.38 -5.59
CA ASP A 123 2.84 -9.51 -5.30
C ASP A 123 3.48 -8.18 -4.88
N ALA A 124 3.10 -7.09 -5.55
CA ALA A 124 3.57 -5.76 -5.19
C ALA A 124 2.83 -5.18 -3.97
N ALA A 125 1.73 -5.81 -3.53
CA ALA A 125 0.84 -5.32 -2.47
C ALA A 125 0.37 -3.87 -2.70
N VAL A 126 0.02 -3.55 -3.95
CA VAL A 126 -0.44 -2.22 -4.40
C VAL A 126 -1.86 -2.27 -4.95
N GLY A 127 -2.59 -1.15 -4.86
CA GLY A 127 -3.97 -1.05 -5.34
C GLY A 127 -4.12 -0.68 -6.82
N ALA A 128 -3.02 -0.36 -7.50
CA ALA A 128 -3.00 0.00 -8.92
C ALA A 128 -1.62 -0.22 -9.54
N LEU A 129 -1.60 -0.45 -10.85
CA LEU A 129 -0.43 -0.60 -11.69
C LEU A 129 -0.50 0.38 -12.85
N VAL A 130 0.65 0.86 -13.32
CA VAL A 130 0.75 1.58 -14.59
C VAL A 130 0.95 0.58 -15.72
N VAL A 131 0.19 0.77 -16.80
CA VAL A 131 0.32 -0.04 -18.02
C VAL A 131 1.31 0.63 -18.96
N MET A 132 2.32 -0.11 -19.36
CA MET A 132 3.40 0.32 -20.24
C MET A 132 3.27 -0.35 -21.61
N ASP A 133 3.64 0.36 -22.67
CA ASP A 133 3.98 -0.21 -23.97
C ASP A 133 5.41 0.21 -24.28
N ASP A 134 6.35 -0.71 -24.02
CA ASP A 134 7.77 -0.41 -23.88
C ASP A 134 7.99 0.74 -22.86
N GLU A 135 8.56 1.87 -23.30
CA GLU A 135 8.83 3.03 -22.44
C GLU A 135 7.64 4.00 -22.33
N THR A 136 6.52 3.70 -23.01
CA THR A 136 5.37 4.61 -23.10
C THR A 136 4.30 4.24 -22.09
N PRO A 137 3.96 5.10 -21.13
CA PRO A 137 2.85 4.83 -20.22
C PRO A 137 1.50 5.08 -20.91
N LEU A 138 0.66 4.05 -20.96
CA LEU A 138 -0.64 4.11 -21.59
C LEU A 138 -1.76 4.49 -20.63
N GLY A 139 -1.61 4.17 -19.34
CA GLY A 139 -2.62 4.45 -18.33
C GLY A 139 -2.41 3.64 -17.05
N MET A 140 -3.49 3.41 -16.32
CA MET A 140 -3.48 2.59 -15.11
C MET A 140 -4.61 1.57 -15.08
N ILE A 141 -4.35 0.49 -14.33
CA ILE A 141 -5.35 -0.52 -13.94
C ILE A 141 -5.32 -0.64 -12.42
N SER A 142 -6.50 -0.67 -11.80
CA SER A 142 -6.68 -0.85 -10.37
C SER A 142 -7.31 -2.21 -10.04
N GLU A 143 -7.29 -2.58 -8.76
CA GLU A 143 -8.04 -3.73 -8.25
C GLU A 143 -9.52 -3.71 -8.66
N ARG A 144 -10.11 -2.50 -8.73
CA ARG A 144 -11.50 -2.32 -9.14
C ARG A 144 -11.72 -2.80 -10.57
N ASP A 145 -10.80 -2.52 -11.47
CA ASP A 145 -10.93 -2.86 -12.89
C ASP A 145 -10.82 -4.37 -13.09
N VAL A 146 -9.91 -5.03 -12.35
CA VAL A 146 -9.81 -6.49 -12.29
C VAL A 146 -11.13 -7.12 -11.83
N VAL A 147 -11.72 -6.59 -10.75
CA VAL A 147 -13.01 -7.08 -10.24
C VAL A 147 -14.13 -6.89 -11.27
N HIS A 148 -14.19 -5.75 -11.95
CA HIS A 148 -15.22 -5.49 -12.97
C HIS A 148 -15.07 -6.40 -14.18
N ALA A 149 -13.84 -6.64 -14.66
CA ALA A 149 -13.60 -7.53 -15.79
C ALA A 149 -14.04 -8.97 -15.47
N VAL A 150 -13.63 -9.50 -14.30
CA VAL A 150 -14.05 -10.84 -13.85
C VAL A 150 -15.57 -10.92 -13.68
N ALA A 151 -16.19 -9.92 -13.07
CA ALA A 151 -17.64 -9.86 -12.91
C ALA A 151 -18.38 -9.79 -14.26
N GLY A 152 -17.76 -9.19 -15.27
CA GLY A 152 -18.25 -9.14 -16.65
C GLY A 152 -18.09 -10.44 -17.44
N GLY A 153 -17.46 -11.48 -16.86
CA GLY A 153 -17.25 -12.76 -17.51
C GLY A 153 -16.02 -12.82 -18.42
N SER A 154 -15.10 -11.87 -18.30
CA SER A 154 -13.81 -11.91 -18.99
C SER A 154 -13.02 -13.17 -18.60
N ASP A 155 -12.40 -13.81 -19.60
CA ASP A 155 -11.41 -14.87 -19.35
C ASP A 155 -10.08 -14.22 -18.92
N PRO A 156 -9.59 -14.48 -17.69
CA PRO A 156 -8.36 -13.87 -17.18
C PRO A 156 -7.11 -14.18 -17.99
N ASP A 157 -7.13 -15.26 -18.77
CA ASP A 157 -5.98 -15.70 -19.57
C ASP A 157 -6.00 -15.14 -21.00
N GLN A 158 -7.09 -14.49 -21.41
CA GLN A 158 -7.27 -13.97 -22.79
C GLN A 158 -7.36 -12.45 -22.85
N VAL A 159 -7.84 -11.80 -21.78
CA VAL A 159 -7.96 -10.34 -21.75
C VAL A 159 -6.59 -9.71 -21.44
N GLU A 160 -6.10 -8.90 -22.36
CA GLU A 160 -4.87 -8.12 -22.18
C GLU A 160 -5.10 -6.87 -21.31
N ALA A 161 -4.04 -6.43 -20.63
CA ALA A 161 -4.00 -5.25 -19.77
C ALA A 161 -4.51 -3.99 -20.47
N LEU A 162 -4.12 -3.77 -21.73
CA LEU A 162 -4.56 -2.63 -22.52
C LEU A 162 -6.09 -2.51 -22.61
N ASN A 163 -6.82 -3.64 -22.63
CA ASN A 163 -8.28 -3.66 -22.73
C ASN A 163 -8.97 -3.27 -21.41
N LEU A 164 -8.22 -3.20 -20.31
CA LEU A 164 -8.70 -2.80 -18.98
C LEU A 164 -8.44 -1.32 -18.70
N VAL A 165 -7.52 -0.68 -19.45
CA VAL A 165 -7.20 0.73 -19.28
C VAL A 165 -8.43 1.57 -19.61
N GLY A 166 -8.89 2.35 -18.63
CA GLY A 166 -10.03 3.26 -18.82
C GLY A 166 -9.79 4.26 -19.95
N ALA A 167 -10.86 4.72 -20.59
CA ALA A 167 -10.82 5.58 -21.78
C ALA A 167 -10.02 6.89 -21.59
N THR A 168 -9.83 7.35 -20.36
CA THR A 168 -8.95 8.48 -20.05
C THR A 168 -8.36 8.31 -18.66
N THR A 169 -7.04 8.12 -18.58
CA THR A 169 -6.32 8.17 -17.30
C THR A 169 -6.09 9.63 -16.92
N VAL A 170 -6.43 10.00 -15.68
CA VAL A 170 -6.11 11.32 -15.11
C VAL A 170 -4.67 11.28 -14.59
N TRP A 171 -3.85 12.27 -14.95
CA TRP A 171 -2.44 12.38 -14.57
C TRP A 171 -2.22 13.62 -13.72
N ALA A 172 -1.37 13.52 -12.71
CA ALA A 172 -0.87 14.67 -11.96
C ALA A 172 0.55 15.04 -12.40
N GLN A 173 0.93 16.29 -12.17
CA GLN A 173 2.31 16.75 -12.21
C GLN A 173 2.93 16.69 -10.81
N PRO A 174 4.25 16.52 -10.67
CA PRO A 174 4.92 16.49 -9.36
C PRO A 174 4.63 17.72 -8.49
N THR A 175 4.44 18.86 -9.13
CA THR A 175 4.18 20.16 -8.52
C THR A 175 2.71 20.43 -8.20
N ASP A 176 1.78 19.57 -8.64
CA ASP A 176 0.38 19.72 -8.27
C ASP A 176 0.23 19.58 -6.76
N SER A 177 -0.66 20.38 -6.16
CA SER A 177 -0.87 20.31 -4.72
C SER A 177 -1.58 19.01 -4.33
N ILE A 178 -1.29 18.51 -3.12
CA ILE A 178 -1.97 17.34 -2.57
C ILE A 178 -3.49 17.53 -2.53
N ARG A 179 -3.95 18.77 -2.25
CA ARG A 179 -5.37 19.16 -2.30
C ARG A 179 -5.96 19.03 -3.71
N ASP A 180 -5.28 19.51 -4.73
CA ASP A 180 -5.77 19.45 -6.11
C ASP A 180 -5.82 18.00 -6.59
N VAL A 181 -4.82 17.20 -6.24
CA VAL A 181 -4.81 15.75 -6.49
C VAL A 181 -5.98 15.05 -5.81
N ALA A 182 -6.30 15.42 -4.56
CA ALA A 182 -7.48 14.89 -3.87
C ALA A 182 -8.79 15.26 -4.59
N ALA A 183 -8.87 16.48 -5.14
CA ALA A 183 -10.02 16.91 -5.93
C ALA A 183 -10.12 16.14 -7.26
N MET A 184 -8.98 15.91 -7.94
CA MET A 184 -8.90 15.07 -9.14
C MET A 184 -9.37 13.64 -8.88
N MET A 185 -8.94 13.03 -7.76
CA MET A 185 -9.40 11.70 -7.34
C MET A 185 -10.91 11.64 -7.15
N ARG A 186 -11.48 12.66 -6.49
CA ARG A 186 -12.92 12.75 -6.27
C ARG A 186 -13.69 12.90 -7.58
N GLU A 187 -13.27 13.80 -8.45
CA GLU A 187 -13.96 14.10 -9.72
C GLU A 187 -13.92 12.92 -10.68
N ALA A 188 -12.79 12.23 -10.78
CA ALA A 188 -12.64 11.07 -11.64
C ALA A 188 -13.06 9.74 -10.98
N GLU A 189 -13.51 9.77 -9.72
CA GLU A 189 -13.89 8.59 -8.92
C GLU A 189 -12.78 7.51 -8.81
N VAL A 190 -11.53 7.94 -8.87
CA VAL A 190 -10.34 7.10 -8.77
C VAL A 190 -9.68 7.24 -7.39
N ARG A 191 -8.93 6.21 -7.00
CA ARG A 191 -8.20 6.19 -5.72
C ARG A 191 -6.70 6.25 -5.86
N HIS A 192 -6.21 6.19 -7.09
CA HIS A 192 -4.81 6.31 -7.44
C HIS A 192 -4.71 7.28 -8.61
N ILE A 193 -3.69 8.13 -8.61
CA ILE A 193 -3.34 9.00 -9.73
C ILE A 193 -1.85 8.77 -10.02
N PRO A 194 -1.47 8.51 -11.27
CA PRO A 194 -0.07 8.46 -11.67
C PRO A 194 0.47 9.88 -11.84
N VAL A 195 1.72 10.07 -11.44
CA VAL A 195 2.44 11.34 -11.53
C VAL A 195 3.40 11.27 -12.72
N ARG A 196 3.27 12.22 -13.65
CA ARG A 196 4.04 12.23 -14.91
C ARG A 196 4.87 13.50 -15.04
N VAL A 197 6.10 13.35 -15.52
CA VAL A 197 6.92 14.45 -16.03
C VAL A 197 7.14 14.22 -17.51
N GLN A 198 6.62 15.13 -18.34
CA GLN A 198 6.62 14.96 -19.79
C GLN A 198 6.02 13.61 -20.17
N ASP A 199 6.84 12.70 -20.71
CA ASP A 199 6.40 11.40 -21.15
C ASP A 199 6.62 10.25 -20.16
N ALA A 200 7.34 10.49 -19.06
CA ALA A 200 7.72 9.46 -18.09
C ALA A 200 6.86 9.51 -16.83
N VAL A 201 6.50 8.33 -16.30
CA VAL A 201 5.85 8.21 -14.99
C VAL A 201 6.91 8.20 -13.90
N VAL A 202 6.79 9.11 -12.95
CA VAL A 202 7.78 9.32 -11.89
C VAL A 202 7.28 8.89 -10.52
N GLY A 203 5.98 8.62 -10.38
CA GLY A 203 5.39 8.13 -9.14
C GLY A 203 3.91 7.83 -9.28
N VAL A 204 3.32 7.29 -8.21
CA VAL A 204 1.87 7.14 -8.04
C VAL A 204 1.49 7.68 -6.68
N VAL A 205 0.38 8.39 -6.60
CA VAL A 205 -0.22 8.85 -5.35
C VAL A 205 -1.56 8.15 -5.15
N SER A 206 -1.77 7.60 -3.97
CA SER A 206 -3.01 6.95 -3.56
C SER A 206 -3.83 7.85 -2.64
N ILE A 207 -5.12 7.55 -2.52
CA ILE A 207 -5.99 8.18 -1.53
C ILE A 207 -5.48 7.97 -0.10
N ARG A 208 -4.74 6.88 0.16
CA ARG A 208 -4.12 6.63 1.47
C ARG A 208 -3.08 7.68 1.80
N ASP A 209 -2.22 8.01 0.84
CA ASP A 209 -1.17 9.02 0.99
C ASP A 209 -1.78 10.40 1.27
N VAL A 210 -2.84 10.74 0.52
CA VAL A 210 -3.60 11.98 0.72
C VAL A 210 -4.24 12.03 2.11
N VAL A 211 -4.93 10.95 2.52
CA VAL A 211 -5.61 10.89 3.82
C VAL A 211 -4.60 10.99 4.96
N GLN A 212 -3.43 10.36 4.83
CA GLN A 212 -2.37 10.46 5.84
C GLN A 212 -2.00 11.92 6.13
N VAL A 213 -1.81 12.74 5.08
CA VAL A 213 -1.51 14.17 5.22
C VAL A 213 -2.65 14.96 5.87
N LEU A 214 -3.91 14.61 5.55
CA LEU A 214 -5.07 15.31 6.12
C LEU A 214 -5.27 14.97 7.60
N MET A 215 -4.99 13.72 8.00
CA MET A 215 -5.11 13.26 9.38
C MET A 215 -3.96 13.77 10.25
N GLU A 216 -2.74 13.84 9.71
CA GLU A 216 -1.57 14.36 10.41
C GLU A 216 -1.56 15.89 10.52
N ASN A 217 -2.59 16.60 10.06
CA ASN A 217 -2.72 18.07 10.18
C ASN A 217 -3.95 18.52 10.98
N CYS A 218 -4.63 17.59 11.65
CA CYS A 218 -5.64 17.87 12.68
C CYS A 218 -5.01 17.82 14.08
#